data_AF-A0A553DJA1-F1
#
_entry.id   AF-A0A553DJA1-F1
#
_cell.length_a   1.000
_cell.length_b   1.000
_cell.length_c   1.000
_cell.angle_alpha   90.00
_cell.angle_beta   90.00
_cell.angle_gamma   90.00
#
_symmetry.space_group_name_H-M   'P 1'
#
loop_
_entity.id
_entity.type
_entity.pdbx_description
1 polymer ?
#
loop_
_entity_poly.entity_id
_entity_poly.type
_entity_poly.pdbx_seq_one_letter_code
_entity_poly.pdbx_strand_id
1 'polypeptide(L)' 'MKDYEHNPELMEKAIDFNKVYVALLNGINDAVSGQPELLIKGITVMYDLKYKALELLNIPLDNGECAGPTFEYVEL' A
#
# COMPACT_ATOMS: atom_id res chain seq x y z
N MET A 1 -11.30 -3.07 1.61
CA MET A 1 -11.70 -2.29 0.41
C MET A 1 -13.21 -2.04 0.30
N LYS A 2 -14.08 -2.77 1.04
CA LYS A 2 -15.54 -2.62 1.00
C LYS A 2 -16.04 -1.18 1.18
N ASP A 3 -15.38 -0.40 2.02
CA ASP A 3 -15.74 0.99 2.30
C ASP A 3 -15.56 1.93 1.09
N TYR A 4 -14.85 1.48 0.05
CA TYR A 4 -14.54 2.27 -1.15
C TYR A 4 -15.33 1.82 -2.39
N GLU A 5 -16.23 0.83 -2.26
CA GLU A 5 -16.98 0.24 -3.39
C GLU A 5 -17.77 1.27 -4.22
N HIS A 6 -18.21 2.36 -3.59
CA HIS A 6 -19.00 3.42 -4.22
C HIS A 6 -18.14 4.60 -4.72
N ASN A 7 -16.81 4.53 -4.57
CA ASN A 7 -15.87 5.56 -5.00
C ASN A 7 -14.72 4.92 -5.82
N PRO A 8 -14.88 4.80 -7.15
CA PRO A 8 -13.91 4.13 -8.02
C PRO A 8 -12.50 4.73 -7.97
N GLU A 9 -12.39 6.06 -7.82
CA GLU A 9 -11.09 6.73 -7.72
C GLU A 9 -10.38 6.36 -6.41
N LEU A 10 -11.11 6.35 -5.29
CA LEU A 10 -10.57 5.91 -4.00
C LEU A 10 -10.21 4.41 -4.02
N MET A 11 -11.01 3.60 -4.71
CA MET A 11 -10.73 2.18 -4.89
C MET A 11 -9.41 1.96 -5.64
N GLU A 12 -9.17 2.72 -6.72
CA GLU A 12 -7.93 2.65 -7.49
C GLU A 12 -6.71 3.01 -6.62
N LYS A 13 -6.80 4.10 -5.84
CA LYS A 13 -5.73 4.49 -4.89
C LYS A 13 -5.46 3.41 -3.84
N ALA A 14 -6.49 2.74 -3.35
CA ALA A 14 -6.34 1.63 -2.39
C ALA A 14 -5.66 0.41 -3.03
N ILE A 15 -6.00 0.08 -4.29
CA ILE A 15 -5.34 -0.98 -5.05
C ILE A 15 -3.86 -0.65 -5.28
N ASP A 16 -3.55 0.59 -5.66
CA ASP A 16 -2.17 1.04 -5.86
C ASP A 16 -1.36 0.94 -4.56
N PHE A 17 -1.94 1.36 -3.43
CA PHE A 17 -1.33 1.16 -2.12
C PHE A 17 -1.04 -0.33 -1.85
N ASN A 18 -2.01 -1.22 -2.11
CA ASN A 18 -1.86 -2.65 -1.88
C ASN A 18 -0.78 -3.29 -2.78
N LYS A 19 -0.64 -2.85 -4.02
CA LYS A 19 0.44 -3.32 -4.91
C LYS A 19 1.81 -2.97 -4.35
N VAL A 20 2.01 -1.72 -3.90
CA VAL A 20 3.28 -1.31 -3.29
C VAL A 20 3.53 -2.06 -1.98
N TYR A 21 2.46 -2.32 -1.20
CA TYR A 21 2.53 -3.11 0.03
C TYR A 21 3.02 -4.55 -0.25
N VAL A 22 2.41 -5.24 -1.21
CA VAL A 22 2.83 -6.60 -1.60
C VAL A 22 4.24 -6.61 -2.17
N ALA A 23 4.61 -5.62 -2.98
CA ALA A 23 5.98 -5.48 -3.49
C ALA A 23 7.00 -5.33 -2.36
N LEU A 24 6.69 -4.55 -1.32
CA LEU A 24 7.53 -4.42 -0.13
C LEU A 24 7.64 -5.76 0.62
N LEU A 25 6.53 -6.46 0.84
CA LEU A 25 6.52 -7.76 1.52
C LEU A 25 7.35 -8.79 0.76
N ASN A 26 7.20 -8.88 -0.56
CA ASN A 26 7.99 -9.78 -1.39
C ASN A 26 9.49 -9.45 -1.30
N GLY A 27 9.86 -8.16 -1.38
CA GLY A 27 11.24 -7.73 -1.25
C GLY A 27 11.85 -8.05 0.13
N ILE A 28 11.08 -7.88 1.21
CA ILE A 28 11.51 -8.28 2.56
C ILE A 28 11.66 -9.80 2.63
N ASN A 29 10.69 -10.56 2.11
CA ASN A 29 10.72 -12.02 2.09
C ASN A 29 11.97 -12.55 1.38
N ASP A 30 12.28 -12.04 0.19
CA ASP A 30 13.46 -12.44 -0.57
C ASP A 30 14.75 -12.09 0.19
N ALA A 31 14.78 -10.91 0.83
CA ALA A 31 15.93 -10.47 1.59
C ALA A 31 16.23 -11.38 2.80
N VAL A 32 15.21 -11.77 3.54
CA VAL A 32 15.37 -12.65 4.71
C VAL A 32 15.48 -14.13 4.33
N SER A 33 15.19 -14.49 3.06
CA SER A 33 15.23 -15.85 2.53
C SER A 33 16.47 -16.17 1.69
N GLY A 34 17.51 -15.36 1.77
CA GLY A 34 18.82 -15.67 1.17
C GLY A 34 19.40 -14.60 0.25
N GLN A 35 18.74 -13.45 0.08
CA GLN A 35 19.24 -12.32 -0.71
C GLN A 35 19.31 -11.03 0.12
N PRO A 36 20.07 -10.99 1.23
CA PRO A 36 20.05 -9.89 2.20
C PRO A 36 20.38 -8.51 1.60
N GLU A 37 21.10 -8.46 0.49
CA GLU A 37 21.36 -7.25 -0.29
C GLU A 37 20.09 -6.57 -0.85
N LEU A 38 18.98 -7.30 -0.96
CA LEU A 38 17.70 -6.73 -1.39
C LEU A 38 17.04 -5.86 -0.32
N LEU A 39 17.42 -6.02 0.96
CA LEU A 39 16.80 -5.27 2.06
C LEU A 39 16.95 -3.75 1.87
N ILE A 40 18.09 -3.29 1.35
CA ILE A 40 18.34 -1.86 1.11
C ILE A 40 17.42 -1.29 0.03
N LYS A 41 17.03 -2.11 -0.97
CA LYS A 41 16.07 -1.71 -2.01
C LYS A 41 14.67 -1.51 -1.42
N GLY A 42 14.34 -2.25 -0.35
CA GLY A 42 13.09 -2.11 0.39
C GLY A 42 12.88 -0.72 0.99
N ILE A 43 13.94 0.04 1.27
CA ILE A 43 13.83 1.42 1.81
C ILE A 43 13.08 2.33 0.83
N THR A 44 13.41 2.28 -0.46
CA THR A 44 12.73 3.09 -1.48
C THR A 44 11.25 2.72 -1.57
N VAL A 45 10.94 1.42 -1.57
CA VAL A 45 9.55 0.92 -1.63
C VAL A 45 8.78 1.32 -0.37
N MET A 46 9.41 1.30 0.80
CA MET A 46 8.80 1.77 2.06
C MET A 46 8.42 3.26 2.00
N TYR A 47 9.25 4.12 1.39
CA TYR A 47 8.91 5.52 1.21
C TYR A 47 7.74 5.70 0.24
N ASP A 48 7.72 4.96 -0.87
CA ASP A 48 6.58 4.99 -1.80
C ASP A 48 5.29 4.54 -1.11
N LEU A 49 5.35 3.45 -0.34
CA LEU A 49 4.24 2.96 0.46
C LEU A 49 3.71 4.03 1.43
N LYS A 50 4.61 4.77 2.10
CA LYS A 50 4.24 5.89 2.97
C LYS A 50 3.51 6.99 2.19
N TYR A 51 4.01 7.38 1.01
CA TYR A 51 3.36 8.43 0.22
C TYR A 51 1.97 8.00 -0.25
N LYS A 52 1.78 6.75 -0.67
CA LYS A 52 0.47 6.18 -1.00
C LYS A 52 -0.47 6.13 0.20
N ALA A 53 0.03 5.79 1.39
CA ALA A 53 -0.77 5.85 2.61
C ALA A 53 -1.23 7.29 2.93
N LEU A 54 -0.33 8.27 2.81
CA LEU A 54 -0.66 9.68 3.03
C LEU A 54 -1.68 10.19 2.01
N GLU A 55 -1.61 9.75 0.76
CA GLU A 55 -2.60 10.08 -0.28
C GLU A 55 -4.01 9.66 0.16
N LEU A 56 -4.17 8.42 0.66
CA LEU A 56 -5.45 7.93 1.19
C LEU A 56 -5.91 8.71 2.41
N LEU A 57 -5.03 8.94 3.39
CA LEU A 57 -5.35 9.62 4.66
C LEU A 57 -5.80 11.07 4.48
N ASN A 58 -5.56 11.68 3.32
CA ASN A 58 -6.02 13.04 2.99
C ASN A 58 -7.40 13.08 2.32
N ILE A 59 -8.05 11.93 2.12
CA ILE A 59 -9.37 11.84 1.48
C ILE A 59 -10.44 11.67 2.56
N PRO A 60 -11.29 12.69 2.80
CA PRO A 60 -12.39 12.56 3.74
C PRO A 60 -13.49 11.63 3.20
N LEU A 61 -14.17 10.95 4.12
CA LEU A 61 -15.31 10.07 3.87
C LEU A 61 -16.60 10.70 4.43
N ASP A 62 -17.74 10.24 3.94
CA ASP A 62 -19.06 10.78 4.32
C ASP A 62 -19.43 10.53 5.79
N ASN A 63 -18.75 9.59 6.45
CA ASN A 63 -18.93 9.28 7.87
C ASN A 63 -18.12 10.20 8.82
N GLY A 64 -17.39 11.18 8.28
CA GLY A 64 -16.54 12.09 9.05
C GLY A 64 -15.14 11.56 9.37
N GLU A 65 -14.78 10.37 8.86
CA GLU A 65 -13.43 9.82 8.93
C GLU A 65 -12.64 10.14 7.66
N CYS A 66 -11.37 9.74 7.60
CA CYS A 66 -10.56 9.75 6.39
C CYS A 66 -10.32 8.33 5.88
N ALA A 67 -10.10 8.17 4.58
CA ALA A 67 -9.74 6.89 4.01
C ALA A 67 -8.42 6.37 4.59
N GLY A 68 -8.37 5.07 4.85
CA GLY A 68 -7.22 4.37 5.41
C GLY A 68 -6.50 3.48 4.39
N PRO A 69 -5.21 3.21 4.60
CA PRO A 69 -4.52 2.14 3.87
C PRO A 69 -5.13 0.78 4.21
N THR A 70 -5.34 -0.07 3.20
CA THR A 70 -6.14 -1.30 3.36
C THR A 70 -5.30 -2.55 3.68
N PHE A 71 -4.01 -2.53 3.35
CA PHE A 71 -3.06 -3.63 3.61
C PHE A 71 -3.54 -5.01 3.12
N GLU A 72 -4.21 -5.05 1.96
CA GLU A 72 -4.68 -6.29 1.38
C GLU A 72 -3.60 -6.92 0.50
N TYR A 73 -3.57 -8.24 0.47
CA TYR A 73 -2.69 -8.99 -0.43
C TYR A 73 -3.37 -9.10 -1.80
N VAL A 74 -2.75 -8.53 -2.82
CA VAL A 74 -3.23 -8.50 -4.21
C VAL A 74 -2.21 -9.14 -5.14
N GLU A 75 -2.66 -9.66 -6.29
CA GLU A 75 -1.76 -10.06 -7.36
C GLU A 75 -1.05 -8.84 -7.96
N LEU A 76 0.25 -8.99 -8.25
CA LEU A 76 1.10 -7.99 -8.89
C LEU A 76 1.16 -8.18 -10.40
#